data_AF-M4T9Z1-F1
#
_entry.id   AF-M4T9Z1-F1
#
_cell.length_a   1.000
_cell.length_b   1.000
_cell.length_c   1.000
_cell.angle_alpha   90.00
_cell.angle_beta   90.00
_cell.angle_gamma   90.00
#
_symmetry.space_group_name_H-M   'P 1'
#
loop_
_entity.id
_entity.type
_entity.pdbx_description
1 polymer ?
#
loop_
_entity_poly.entity_id
_entity_poly.type
_entity_poly.pdbx_seq_one_letter_code
_entity_poly.pdbx_strand_id
1 'polypeptide(L)'
;SEKTHGKGNVIEAAKKLGTNPDVIAAVNTTINQITKALTDYSEATNEADDKTIPAVLEAALGGKTDGTTTVKLADATNDRQTTCGVPSTDDSGKTAGLNLAADLICLCGSDGTSESNNDACSLKTKTGDIDYADANADVKAEWRKLATECKAQYPETTLTAEALQSALLNFDNEVAKQQGTNKDIINALGYIAGAGTTGCDGTNGANHGACVYYGKNAANKKALSPSWRKHITDAIDKMKAAEQAANKATAIAMRLETLNNTLTSLILLGAVSSQKIQ
;
A
#
# COMPACT_ATOMS: atom_id res chain seq x y z
N SER A 1 38.13 38.76 39.22
CA SER A 1 36.86 38.08 38.96
C SER A 1 35.89 39.16 38.53
N GLU A 2 35.39 39.30 37.31
CA GLU A 2 35.33 38.44 36.12
C GLU A 2 35.01 39.44 34.97
N LYS A 3 35.98 39.74 34.10
CA LYS A 3 35.80 40.76 33.05
C LYS A 3 35.08 40.13 31.86
N THR A 4 33.84 40.53 31.69
CA THR A 4 32.88 40.28 30.60
C THR A 4 33.33 40.81 29.22
N HIS A 5 34.58 40.60 28.82
CA HIS A 5 35.16 41.14 27.59
C HIS A 5 34.68 40.46 26.28
N GLY A 6 33.99 39.32 26.35
CA GLY A 6 33.56 38.57 25.16
C GLY A 6 32.23 39.03 24.53
N LYS A 7 31.26 39.52 25.32
CA LYS A 7 29.90 39.81 24.84
C LYS A 7 29.75 41.19 24.18
N GLY A 8 30.56 42.19 24.58
CA GLY A 8 30.53 43.53 24.00
C GLY A 8 31.03 43.58 22.55
N ASN A 9 32.06 42.80 22.23
CA ASN A 9 32.66 42.68 20.91
C ASN A 9 31.63 42.22 19.84
N VAL A 10 30.86 41.19 20.13
CA VAL A 10 29.88 40.63 19.17
C VAL A 10 28.74 41.61 18.88
N ILE A 11 28.29 42.35 19.90
CA ILE A 11 27.22 43.37 19.75
C ILE A 11 27.72 44.60 18.97
N GLU A 12 28.99 44.97 19.12
CA GLU A 12 29.60 46.12 18.45
C GLU A 12 30.00 45.79 16.99
N ALA A 13 30.43 44.55 16.73
CA ALA A 13 30.56 44.00 15.38
C ALA A 13 29.19 43.95 14.67
N ALA A 14 28.12 43.57 15.37
CA ALA A 14 26.74 43.60 14.86
C ALA A 14 26.22 45.03 14.58
N LYS A 15 26.66 46.05 15.35
CA LYS A 15 26.31 47.45 15.09
C LYS A 15 26.99 48.01 13.83
N LYS A 16 28.25 47.65 13.56
CA LYS A 16 28.98 48.10 12.36
C LYS A 16 28.58 47.32 11.09
N LEU A 17 28.12 46.08 11.23
CA LEU A 17 27.39 45.30 10.20
C LEU A 17 26.23 46.10 9.57
N GLY A 18 25.61 47.02 10.32
CA GLY A 18 24.42 47.79 9.95
C GLY A 18 24.63 48.99 9.02
N THR A 19 25.81 49.20 8.43
CA THR A 19 26.07 50.39 7.59
C THR A 19 26.23 50.11 6.08
N ASN A 20 26.33 48.84 5.64
CA ASN A 20 26.35 48.50 4.21
C ASN A 20 24.95 48.02 3.76
N PRO A 21 24.19 48.82 2.99
CA PRO A 21 22.82 48.48 2.59
C PRO A 21 22.74 47.21 1.73
N ASP A 22 23.78 46.90 0.94
CA ASP A 22 23.80 45.70 0.10
C ASP A 22 23.95 44.42 0.93
N VAL A 23 24.77 44.47 1.99
CA VAL A 23 24.93 43.34 2.93
C VAL A 23 23.64 43.11 3.72
N ILE A 24 22.98 44.17 4.17
CA ILE A 24 21.68 44.08 4.86
C ILE A 24 20.61 43.49 3.94
N ALA A 25 20.54 43.96 2.69
CA ALA A 25 19.61 43.43 1.70
C ALA A 25 19.88 41.95 1.40
N ALA A 26 21.15 41.54 1.29
CA ALA A 26 21.54 40.15 1.10
C ALA A 26 21.15 39.27 2.30
N VAL A 27 21.42 39.72 3.53
CA VAL A 27 21.03 39.02 4.76
C VAL A 27 19.51 38.82 4.83
N ASN A 28 18.74 39.89 4.61
CA ASN A 28 17.26 39.81 4.62
C ASN A 28 16.74 38.86 3.54
N THR A 29 17.35 38.89 2.35
CA THR A 29 17.01 37.97 1.26
C THR A 29 17.30 36.51 1.65
N THR A 30 18.47 36.23 2.23
CA THR A 30 18.83 34.88 2.69
C THR A 30 17.89 34.41 3.80
N ILE A 31 17.52 35.26 4.75
CA ILE A 31 16.54 34.92 5.80
C ILE A 31 15.18 34.56 5.18
N ASN A 32 14.68 35.35 4.23
CA ASN A 32 13.42 35.04 3.55
C ASN A 32 13.48 33.70 2.78
N GLN A 33 14.62 33.41 2.15
CA GLN A 33 14.84 32.13 1.48
C GLN A 33 14.88 30.96 2.45
N ILE A 34 15.50 31.13 3.63
CA ILE A 34 15.50 30.13 4.71
C ILE A 34 14.08 29.88 5.19
N THR A 35 13.32 30.94 5.51
CA THR A 35 11.93 30.81 5.98
C THR A 35 11.07 30.05 4.97
N LYS A 36 11.17 30.41 3.67
CA LYS A 36 10.45 29.68 2.62
C LYS A 36 10.89 28.21 2.55
N ALA A 37 12.18 27.94 2.57
CA ALA A 37 12.70 26.58 2.49
C ALA A 37 12.29 25.74 3.71
N LEU A 38 12.16 26.31 4.91
CA LEU A 38 11.64 25.62 6.08
C LEU A 38 10.16 25.24 5.91
N THR A 39 9.33 26.14 5.35
CA THR A 39 7.94 25.81 5.01
C THR A 39 7.87 24.69 3.97
N ASP A 40 8.59 24.83 2.86
CA ASP A 40 8.62 23.83 1.79
C ASP A 40 9.12 22.46 2.32
N TYR A 41 10.08 22.45 3.26
CA TYR A 41 10.59 21.24 3.91
C TYR A 41 9.52 20.57 4.78
N SER A 42 8.81 21.35 5.59
CA SER A 42 7.72 20.83 6.42
C SER A 42 6.60 20.23 5.58
N GLU A 43 6.24 20.84 4.46
CA GLU A 43 5.24 20.30 3.53
C GLU A 43 5.73 18.99 2.90
N ALA A 44 6.96 18.96 2.38
CA ALA A 44 7.52 17.78 1.73
C ALA A 44 7.69 16.60 2.71
N THR A 45 8.05 16.86 3.97
CA THR A 45 8.14 15.80 4.99
C THR A 45 6.78 15.25 5.40
N ASN A 46 5.74 16.09 5.47
CA ASN A 46 4.37 15.63 5.71
C ASN A 46 3.85 14.77 4.55
N GLU A 47 4.11 15.16 3.30
CA GLU A 47 3.75 14.37 2.11
C GLU A 47 4.52 13.04 2.04
N ALA A 48 5.78 13.02 2.46
CA ALA A 48 6.61 11.81 2.51
C ALA A 48 6.11 10.79 3.55
N ASP A 49 5.33 11.22 4.52
CA ASP A 49 4.79 10.39 5.61
C ASP A 49 3.29 10.18 5.48
N ASP A 50 2.79 9.90 4.25
CA ASP A 50 1.36 9.68 3.99
C ASP A 50 0.80 8.51 4.82
N LYS A 51 0.19 8.87 5.96
CA LYS A 51 -0.43 7.96 6.93
C LYS A 51 -1.65 7.21 6.39
N THR A 52 -2.12 7.53 5.18
CA THR A 52 -3.29 6.87 4.58
C THR A 52 -2.93 5.60 3.83
N ILE A 53 -1.66 5.38 3.46
CA ILE A 53 -1.20 4.18 2.74
C ILE A 53 -1.62 2.87 3.44
N PRO A 54 -1.41 2.70 4.77
CA PRO A 54 -1.82 1.48 5.46
C PRO A 54 -3.34 1.23 5.40
N ALA A 55 -4.16 2.27 5.51
CA ALA A 55 -5.61 2.14 5.50
C ALA A 55 -6.13 1.69 4.12
N VAL A 56 -5.53 2.20 3.04
CA VAL A 56 -5.87 1.78 1.68
C VAL A 56 -5.48 0.31 1.44
N LEU A 57 -4.30 -0.12 1.90
CA LEU A 57 -3.90 -1.52 1.81
C LEU A 57 -4.77 -2.43 2.67
N GLU A 58 -5.18 -2.00 3.87
CA GLU A 58 -6.12 -2.74 4.72
C GLU A 58 -7.47 -2.92 4.05
N ALA A 59 -7.96 -1.92 3.31
CA ALA A 59 -9.17 -2.03 2.50
C ALA A 59 -9.03 -3.08 1.38
N ALA A 60 -7.87 -3.17 0.73
CA ALA A 60 -7.59 -4.22 -0.25
C ALA A 60 -7.61 -5.63 0.39
N LEU A 61 -7.08 -5.75 1.61
CA LEU A 61 -7.05 -7.01 2.35
C LEU A 61 -8.44 -7.43 2.85
N GLY A 62 -9.34 -6.49 3.14
CA GLY A 62 -10.65 -6.77 3.74
C GLY A 62 -10.65 -6.73 5.27
N GLY A 63 -9.59 -6.20 5.87
CA GLY A 63 -9.40 -6.09 7.31
C GLY A 63 -8.04 -6.63 7.79
N LYS A 64 -7.70 -6.31 9.05
CA LYS A 64 -6.45 -6.74 9.68
C LYS A 64 -6.35 -8.26 9.77
N THR A 65 -5.13 -8.74 9.56
CA THR A 65 -4.77 -10.17 9.66
C THR A 65 -4.53 -10.64 11.09
N ASP A 66 -4.69 -9.78 12.09
CA ASP A 66 -4.44 -10.08 13.51
C ASP A 66 -5.61 -10.80 14.21
N GLY A 67 -6.75 -10.94 13.52
CA GLY A 67 -7.97 -11.56 14.05
C GLY A 67 -8.71 -10.69 15.08
N THR A 68 -8.40 -9.39 15.16
CA THR A 68 -9.07 -8.46 16.07
C THR A 68 -10.26 -7.76 15.42
N THR A 69 -10.18 -7.48 14.13
CA THR A 69 -11.27 -6.87 13.35
C THR A 69 -12.14 -7.96 12.72
N THR A 70 -13.46 -7.76 12.73
CA THR A 70 -14.39 -8.62 12.00
C THR A 70 -14.09 -8.59 10.51
N VAL A 71 -14.04 -9.76 9.90
CA VAL A 71 -13.90 -9.92 8.45
C VAL A 71 -15.11 -10.71 7.98
N LYS A 72 -15.87 -10.14 7.05
CA LYS A 72 -17.08 -10.77 6.53
C LYS A 72 -16.86 -11.26 5.10
N LEU A 73 -17.50 -12.37 4.75
CA LEU A 73 -17.80 -12.70 3.37
C LEU A 73 -19.00 -11.87 2.90
N ALA A 74 -18.79 -10.55 2.79
CA ALA A 74 -19.82 -9.63 2.33
C ALA A 74 -20.38 -10.11 0.99
N ASP A 75 -21.71 -10.15 0.85
CA ASP A 75 -22.45 -10.67 -0.31
C ASP A 75 -22.45 -12.20 -0.49
N ALA A 76 -21.94 -12.98 0.48
CA ALA A 76 -22.12 -14.43 0.49
C ALA A 76 -23.61 -14.81 0.47
N THR A 77 -23.94 -15.87 -0.25
CA THR A 77 -25.32 -16.29 -0.47
C THR A 77 -25.39 -17.78 -0.80
N ASN A 78 -26.49 -18.43 -0.37
CA ASN A 78 -26.94 -19.79 -0.71
C ASN A 78 -25.93 -20.94 -0.52
N ASP A 79 -24.78 -20.87 -1.18
CA ASP A 79 -23.76 -21.88 -1.25
C ASP A 79 -22.40 -21.28 -1.67
N ARG A 80 -21.35 -22.09 -1.55
CA ARG A 80 -19.98 -21.69 -1.88
C ARG A 80 -19.80 -21.38 -3.37
N GLN A 81 -20.42 -22.15 -4.27
CA GLN A 81 -20.27 -21.93 -5.72
C GLN A 81 -20.89 -20.62 -6.20
N THR A 82 -21.99 -20.13 -5.58
CA THR A 82 -22.55 -18.81 -5.89
C THR A 82 -21.71 -17.69 -5.28
N THR A 83 -21.24 -17.90 -4.06
CA THR A 83 -20.38 -16.96 -3.33
C THR A 83 -19.03 -16.76 -4.02
N CYS A 84 -18.37 -17.83 -4.45
CA CYS A 84 -17.02 -17.85 -5.05
C CYS A 84 -17.00 -17.88 -6.58
N GLY A 85 -18.13 -18.26 -7.20
CA GLY A 85 -18.41 -18.15 -8.62
C GLY A 85 -18.48 -19.49 -9.38
N VAL A 86 -19.16 -19.46 -10.54
CA VAL A 86 -19.35 -20.60 -11.44
C VAL A 86 -18.68 -20.30 -12.78
N PRO A 87 -17.46 -20.81 -13.04
CA PRO A 87 -16.65 -20.45 -14.21
C PRO A 87 -17.25 -20.80 -15.58
N SER A 88 -18.27 -21.67 -15.64
CA SER A 88 -19.01 -21.94 -16.87
C SER A 88 -19.98 -20.81 -17.27
N THR A 89 -20.14 -19.80 -16.42
CA THR A 89 -21.00 -18.62 -16.66
C THR A 89 -20.16 -17.39 -16.96
N ASP A 90 -20.81 -16.26 -17.26
CA ASP A 90 -20.11 -14.97 -17.37
C ASP A 90 -20.03 -14.23 -16.02
N ASP A 91 -20.84 -14.61 -15.03
CA ASP A 91 -21.00 -13.86 -13.79
C ASP A 91 -19.86 -14.14 -12.81
N SER A 92 -19.38 -13.10 -12.13
CA SER A 92 -18.44 -13.27 -11.02
C SER A 92 -19.13 -13.96 -9.84
N GLY A 93 -18.33 -14.63 -8.99
CA GLY A 93 -18.77 -14.92 -7.63
C GLY A 93 -19.22 -13.65 -6.92
N LYS A 94 -20.19 -13.77 -6.02
CA LYS A 94 -20.72 -12.61 -5.30
C LYS A 94 -19.68 -11.90 -4.45
N THR A 95 -18.74 -12.66 -3.89
CA THR A 95 -17.69 -12.12 -3.03
C THR A 95 -16.34 -12.02 -3.75
N ALA A 96 -16.26 -12.61 -4.94
CA ALA A 96 -15.06 -12.64 -5.76
C ALA A 96 -14.62 -11.22 -6.13
N GLY A 97 -13.41 -10.87 -5.72
CA GLY A 97 -12.78 -9.60 -6.03
C GLY A 97 -13.23 -8.44 -5.14
N LEU A 98 -14.02 -8.67 -4.09
CA LEU A 98 -14.34 -7.62 -3.11
C LEU A 98 -13.13 -7.24 -2.27
N ASN A 99 -12.42 -8.24 -1.74
CA ASN A 99 -11.17 -8.09 -0.99
C ASN A 99 -10.37 -9.40 -1.03
N LEU A 100 -9.08 -9.32 -0.70
CA LEU A 100 -8.18 -10.48 -0.74
C LEU A 100 -8.53 -11.54 0.31
N ALA A 101 -9.10 -11.16 1.45
CA ALA A 101 -9.57 -12.14 2.44
C ALA A 101 -10.70 -13.00 1.86
N ALA A 102 -11.70 -12.41 1.22
CA ALA A 102 -12.79 -13.15 0.58
C ALA A 102 -12.26 -14.07 -0.54
N ASP A 103 -11.35 -13.58 -1.38
CA ASP A 103 -10.73 -14.38 -2.43
C ASP A 103 -9.96 -15.59 -1.86
N LEU A 104 -9.12 -15.36 -0.85
CA LEU A 104 -8.35 -16.45 -0.22
C LEU A 104 -9.23 -17.40 0.58
N ILE A 105 -10.33 -16.95 1.15
CA ILE A 105 -11.33 -17.83 1.77
C ILE A 105 -12.05 -18.67 0.72
N CYS A 106 -12.40 -18.11 -0.44
CA CYS A 106 -12.97 -18.90 -1.53
C CYS A 106 -12.00 -19.96 -2.05
N LEU A 107 -10.72 -19.63 -2.17
CA LEU A 107 -9.68 -20.54 -2.64
C LEU A 107 -9.31 -21.61 -1.61
N CYS A 108 -9.03 -21.20 -0.36
CA CYS A 108 -8.38 -22.01 0.66
C CYS A 108 -9.31 -22.42 1.82
N GLY A 109 -10.49 -21.82 1.91
CA GLY A 109 -11.44 -22.06 3.00
C GLY A 109 -12.06 -23.45 2.92
N SER A 110 -12.39 -23.99 4.08
CA SER A 110 -13.11 -25.25 4.22
C SER A 110 -14.57 -24.96 4.57
N ASP A 111 -15.46 -25.89 4.28
CA ASP A 111 -16.85 -25.83 4.70
C ASP A 111 -17.30 -27.17 5.30
N GLY A 112 -18.44 -27.15 5.98
CA GLY A 112 -19.01 -28.34 6.62
C GLY A 112 -19.55 -29.38 5.62
N THR A 113 -19.64 -29.06 4.33
CA THR A 113 -20.15 -29.96 3.28
C THR A 113 -19.05 -30.71 2.54
N SER A 114 -17.81 -30.21 2.56
CA SER A 114 -16.61 -30.76 1.91
C SER A 114 -15.64 -31.40 2.92
N GLU A 115 -16.18 -31.93 4.02
CA GLU A 115 -15.45 -32.62 5.10
C GLU A 115 -14.37 -31.78 5.80
N SER A 116 -14.51 -30.45 5.87
CA SER A 116 -13.53 -29.56 6.53
C SER A 116 -12.09 -29.69 5.96
N ASN A 117 -11.95 -30.13 4.71
CA ASN A 117 -10.70 -30.72 4.22
C ASN A 117 -10.08 -30.04 2.99
N ASN A 118 -10.54 -28.85 2.59
CA ASN A 118 -9.96 -28.15 1.44
C ASN A 118 -8.44 -27.94 1.65
N ASP A 119 -7.65 -28.61 0.81
CA ASP A 119 -6.18 -28.60 0.87
C ASP A 119 -5.55 -27.87 -0.32
N ALA A 120 -6.33 -27.08 -1.06
CA ALA A 120 -5.88 -26.38 -2.26
C ALA A 120 -4.69 -25.43 -2.01
N CYS A 121 -4.60 -24.88 -0.80
CA CYS A 121 -3.52 -23.99 -0.38
C CYS A 121 -2.47 -24.68 0.52
N SER A 122 -2.57 -26.00 0.70
CA SER A 122 -1.62 -26.81 1.47
C SER A 122 -1.26 -26.21 2.84
N LEU A 123 -2.28 -25.75 3.57
CA LEU A 123 -2.10 -25.10 4.86
C LEU A 123 -1.69 -26.13 5.92
N LYS A 124 -0.69 -25.81 6.75
CA LYS A 124 -0.36 -26.68 7.89
C LYS A 124 -1.51 -26.73 8.88
N THR A 125 -2.14 -25.58 9.11
CA THR A 125 -3.35 -25.45 9.92
C THR A 125 -4.54 -25.15 9.02
N LYS A 126 -5.44 -26.13 8.87
CA LYS A 126 -6.66 -25.94 8.06
C LYS A 126 -7.58 -24.86 8.65
N THR A 127 -8.34 -24.24 7.76
CA THR A 127 -9.46 -23.36 8.10
C THR A 127 -10.57 -24.15 8.79
N GLY A 128 -11.42 -23.46 9.56
CA GLY A 128 -12.62 -24.09 10.14
C GLY A 128 -13.73 -24.26 9.11
N ASP A 129 -14.91 -24.68 9.59
CA ASP A 129 -16.13 -24.74 8.77
C ASP A 129 -16.68 -23.34 8.54
N ILE A 130 -16.55 -22.85 7.31
CA ILE A 130 -17.04 -21.54 6.90
C ILE A 130 -18.44 -21.69 6.33
N ASP A 131 -19.36 -20.83 6.78
CA ASP A 131 -20.69 -20.71 6.21
C ASP A 131 -20.66 -19.76 5.01
N TYR A 132 -20.65 -20.32 3.81
CA TYR A 132 -20.70 -19.56 2.56
C TYR A 132 -22.10 -19.09 2.17
N ALA A 133 -23.12 -19.38 2.97
CA ALA A 133 -24.48 -18.88 2.80
C ALA A 133 -24.79 -17.65 3.68
N ASP A 134 -23.92 -17.32 4.65
CA ASP A 134 -24.11 -16.21 5.57
C ASP A 134 -23.16 -15.03 5.28
N ALA A 135 -23.70 -13.95 4.72
CA ALA A 135 -22.97 -12.70 4.50
C ALA A 135 -22.48 -12.02 5.80
N ASN A 136 -22.95 -12.45 6.97
CA ASN A 136 -22.52 -11.97 8.28
C ASN A 136 -21.52 -12.89 8.98
N ALA A 137 -21.16 -14.03 8.37
CA ALA A 137 -20.15 -14.92 8.92
C ALA A 137 -18.84 -14.16 9.18
N ASP A 138 -18.39 -14.16 10.43
CA ASP A 138 -17.11 -13.57 10.83
C ASP A 138 -15.98 -14.58 10.62
N VAL A 139 -15.28 -14.43 9.49
CA VAL A 139 -14.19 -15.31 9.06
C VAL A 139 -12.81 -14.79 9.52
N LYS A 140 -12.74 -13.89 10.50
CA LYS A 140 -11.46 -13.30 10.96
C LYS A 140 -10.46 -14.34 11.49
N ALA A 141 -10.95 -15.43 12.09
CA ALA A 141 -10.08 -16.48 12.61
C ALA A 141 -9.39 -17.24 11.47
N GLU A 142 -10.15 -17.55 10.42
CA GLU A 142 -9.68 -18.20 9.20
C GLU A 142 -8.75 -17.27 8.42
N TRP A 143 -9.09 -15.98 8.33
CA TRP A 143 -8.23 -14.98 7.73
C TRP A 143 -6.87 -14.87 8.43
N ARG A 144 -6.87 -14.83 9.77
CA ARG A 144 -5.63 -14.86 10.56
C ARG A 144 -4.81 -16.11 10.32
N LYS A 145 -5.44 -17.30 10.26
CA LYS A 145 -4.74 -18.57 9.97
C LYS A 145 -4.06 -18.50 8.60
N LEU A 146 -4.79 -18.09 7.56
CA LEU A 146 -4.26 -17.93 6.20
C LEU A 146 -3.07 -16.97 6.15
N ALA A 147 -3.20 -15.81 6.79
CA ALA A 147 -2.12 -14.83 6.84
C ALA A 147 -0.89 -15.35 7.60
N THR A 148 -1.09 -16.11 8.67
CA THR A 148 0.00 -16.72 9.46
C THR A 148 0.76 -17.76 8.63
N GLU A 149 0.04 -18.65 7.95
CA GLU A 149 0.64 -19.65 7.07
C GLU A 149 1.35 -19.00 5.87
N CYS A 150 0.76 -17.97 5.28
CA CYS A 150 1.37 -17.20 4.20
C CYS A 150 2.74 -16.63 4.61
N LYS A 151 2.81 -15.97 5.78
CA LYS A 151 4.07 -15.45 6.33
C LYS A 151 5.09 -16.54 6.66
N ALA A 152 4.63 -17.73 7.04
CA ALA A 152 5.51 -18.86 7.33
C ALA A 152 6.06 -19.52 6.06
N GLN A 153 5.33 -19.46 4.95
CA GLN A 153 5.72 -20.05 3.66
C GLN A 153 6.53 -19.09 2.80
N TYR A 154 6.20 -17.80 2.83
CA TYR A 154 6.82 -16.78 2.00
C TYR A 154 7.57 -15.77 2.88
N PRO A 155 8.87 -15.52 2.62
CA PRO A 155 9.61 -14.52 3.36
C PRO A 155 9.00 -13.13 3.15
N GLU A 156 8.96 -12.33 4.23
CA GLU A 156 8.49 -10.94 4.13
C GLU A 156 9.38 -10.16 3.15
N THR A 157 8.74 -9.58 2.13
CA THR A 157 9.38 -8.65 1.22
C THR A 157 9.17 -7.23 1.72
N THR A 158 10.13 -6.35 1.45
CA THR A 158 9.95 -4.92 1.70
C THR A 158 8.76 -4.43 0.87
N LEU A 159 7.80 -3.80 1.55
CA LEU A 159 6.66 -3.18 0.89
C LEU A 159 7.13 -1.95 0.09
N THR A 160 7.19 -2.07 -1.23
CA THR A 160 7.47 -0.97 -2.16
C THR A 160 6.40 -0.87 -3.25
N ALA A 161 6.36 0.26 -3.96
CA ALA A 161 5.45 0.44 -5.09
C ALA A 161 5.72 -0.61 -6.19
N GLU A 162 6.99 -0.93 -6.45
CA GLU A 162 7.43 -1.92 -7.43
C GLU A 162 7.03 -3.33 -7.01
N ALA A 163 7.15 -3.66 -5.72
CA ALA A 163 6.72 -4.96 -5.20
C ALA A 163 5.21 -5.17 -5.38
N LEU A 164 4.40 -4.14 -5.11
CA LEU A 164 2.95 -4.18 -5.34
C LEU A 164 2.61 -4.28 -6.84
N GLN A 165 3.32 -3.54 -7.70
CA GLN A 165 3.14 -3.64 -9.15
C GLN A 165 3.47 -5.03 -9.67
N SER A 166 4.56 -5.63 -9.18
CA SER A 166 4.95 -6.99 -9.53
C SER A 166 3.92 -8.01 -9.05
N ALA A 167 3.37 -7.84 -7.84
CA ALA A 167 2.31 -8.69 -7.34
C ALA A 167 1.03 -8.61 -8.19
N LEU A 168 0.61 -7.41 -8.60
CA LEU A 168 -0.53 -7.22 -9.51
C LEU A 168 -0.28 -7.86 -10.88
N LEU A 169 0.92 -7.74 -11.44
CA LEU A 169 1.26 -8.39 -12.70
C LEU A 169 1.24 -9.92 -12.58
N ASN A 170 1.77 -10.46 -11.49
CA ASN A 170 1.72 -11.90 -11.24
C ASN A 170 0.26 -12.37 -11.11
N PHE A 171 -0.57 -11.63 -10.39
CA PHE A 171 -2.00 -11.90 -10.32
C PHE A 171 -2.66 -11.89 -11.71
N ASP A 172 -2.43 -10.84 -12.50
CA ASP A 172 -2.99 -10.68 -13.84
C ASP A 172 -2.58 -11.86 -14.75
N ASN A 173 -1.33 -12.33 -14.64
CA ASN A 173 -0.84 -13.51 -15.36
C ASN A 173 -1.51 -14.81 -14.89
N GLU A 174 -1.69 -14.99 -13.58
CA GLU A 174 -2.32 -16.18 -13.01
C GLU A 174 -3.78 -16.29 -13.45
N VAL A 175 -4.55 -15.21 -13.35
CA VAL A 175 -5.98 -15.24 -13.71
C VAL A 175 -6.21 -15.30 -15.22
N ALA A 176 -5.24 -14.90 -16.04
CA ALA A 176 -5.31 -15.02 -17.49
C ALA A 176 -5.06 -16.45 -18.01
N LYS A 177 -4.58 -17.37 -17.15
CA LYS A 177 -4.34 -18.76 -17.56
C LYS A 177 -5.63 -19.42 -18.02
N GLN A 178 -5.58 -20.02 -19.21
CA GLN A 178 -6.70 -20.77 -19.76
C GLN A 178 -6.88 -22.11 -19.01
N GLN A 179 -8.06 -22.28 -18.43
CA GLN A 179 -8.47 -23.45 -17.67
C GLN A 179 -9.66 -24.17 -18.32
N GLY A 180 -10.01 -25.31 -17.73
CA GLY A 180 -11.13 -26.14 -18.17
C GLY A 180 -10.86 -26.99 -19.42
N THR A 181 -11.84 -27.82 -19.78
CA THR A 181 -11.77 -28.79 -20.89
C THR A 181 -11.46 -28.11 -22.23
N ASN A 182 -12.09 -26.96 -22.50
CA ASN A 182 -11.98 -26.26 -23.78
C ASN A 182 -11.00 -25.08 -23.75
N LYS A 183 -10.29 -24.83 -22.63
CA LYS A 183 -9.37 -23.70 -22.47
C LYS A 183 -10.02 -22.33 -22.64
N ASP A 184 -11.32 -22.24 -22.36
CA ASP A 184 -12.17 -21.06 -22.49
C ASP A 184 -12.51 -20.39 -21.14
N ILE A 185 -12.12 -21.03 -20.03
CA ILE A 185 -12.22 -20.46 -18.69
C ILE A 185 -10.98 -19.60 -18.45
N ILE A 186 -11.21 -18.30 -18.26
CA ILE A 186 -10.20 -17.29 -17.90
C ILE A 186 -10.77 -16.41 -16.79
N ASN A 187 -9.94 -15.56 -16.19
CA ASN A 187 -10.28 -14.70 -15.08
C ASN A 187 -10.69 -15.48 -13.81
N ALA A 188 -9.94 -16.55 -13.54
CA ALA A 188 -10.12 -17.38 -12.36
C ALA A 188 -8.76 -17.57 -11.65
N LEU A 189 -8.77 -17.49 -10.33
CA LEU A 189 -7.62 -17.88 -9.50
C LEU A 189 -7.87 -19.28 -8.91
N GLY A 190 -6.83 -20.11 -8.87
CA GLY A 190 -6.93 -21.49 -8.37
C GLY A 190 -7.09 -22.53 -9.48
N TYR A 191 -7.64 -23.68 -9.11
CA TYR A 191 -7.77 -24.84 -10.01
C TYR A 191 -9.23 -25.13 -10.33
N ILE A 192 -9.52 -25.37 -11.61
CA ILE A 192 -10.83 -25.77 -12.11
C ILE A 192 -10.69 -27.04 -12.95
N ALA A 193 -11.43 -28.08 -12.56
CA ALA A 193 -11.56 -29.31 -13.32
C ALA A 193 -12.67 -29.19 -14.37
N GLY A 194 -12.54 -29.96 -15.47
CA GLY A 194 -13.61 -30.14 -16.45
C GLY A 194 -14.13 -28.83 -17.05
N ALA A 195 -15.45 -28.73 -17.24
CA ALA A 195 -16.11 -27.55 -17.79
C ALA A 195 -16.44 -26.47 -16.74
N GLY A 196 -16.09 -26.69 -15.46
CA GLY A 196 -16.36 -25.72 -14.38
C GLY A 196 -17.85 -25.46 -14.11
N THR A 197 -18.74 -26.38 -14.50
CA THR A 197 -20.21 -26.21 -14.39
C THR A 197 -20.74 -26.35 -12.97
N THR A 198 -20.01 -27.02 -12.07
CA THR A 198 -20.39 -27.08 -10.65
C THR A 198 -19.92 -25.84 -9.90
N GLY A 199 -18.78 -25.28 -10.31
CA GLY A 199 -18.28 -24.00 -9.80
C GLY A 199 -17.17 -24.14 -8.76
N CYS A 200 -16.85 -23.02 -8.12
CA CYS A 200 -15.81 -22.91 -7.11
C CYS A 200 -16.35 -23.35 -5.74
N ASP A 201 -16.45 -24.65 -5.51
CA ASP A 201 -16.97 -25.26 -4.28
C ASP A 201 -15.89 -25.83 -3.35
N GLY A 202 -14.61 -25.68 -3.71
CA GLY A 202 -13.49 -26.16 -2.90
C GLY A 202 -13.13 -27.63 -3.09
N THR A 203 -13.81 -28.35 -3.99
CA THR A 203 -13.49 -29.74 -4.30
C THR A 203 -12.75 -29.85 -5.64
N ASN A 204 -12.12 -31.00 -5.89
CA ASN A 204 -11.41 -31.29 -7.13
C ASN A 204 -12.15 -32.32 -8.01
N GLY A 205 -13.45 -32.52 -7.77
CA GLY A 205 -14.30 -33.43 -8.54
C GLY A 205 -14.48 -33.00 -10.00
N ALA A 206 -15.17 -33.84 -10.79
CA ALA A 206 -15.45 -33.53 -12.19
C ALA A 206 -16.31 -32.26 -12.36
N ASN A 207 -15.75 -31.22 -12.99
CA ASN A 207 -16.38 -29.89 -13.17
C ASN A 207 -16.40 -28.96 -11.93
N HIS A 208 -15.66 -29.32 -10.87
CA HIS A 208 -15.52 -28.55 -9.64
C HIS A 208 -14.19 -27.77 -9.60
N GLY A 209 -14.02 -26.91 -8.60
CA GLY A 209 -12.75 -26.26 -8.36
C GLY A 209 -12.59 -25.68 -6.97
N ALA A 210 -11.37 -25.70 -6.47
CA ALA A 210 -10.92 -24.79 -5.43
C ALA A 210 -10.41 -23.52 -6.12
N CYS A 211 -11.30 -22.54 -6.25
CA CYS A 211 -11.06 -21.37 -7.06
C CYS A 211 -11.82 -20.12 -6.60
N VAL A 212 -11.52 -19.01 -7.26
CA VAL A 212 -12.28 -17.77 -7.24
C VAL A 212 -12.52 -17.38 -8.69
N TYR A 213 -13.78 -17.13 -9.08
CA TYR A 213 -14.11 -16.71 -10.43
C TYR A 213 -14.53 -15.24 -10.47
N TYR A 214 -13.75 -14.42 -11.17
CA TYR A 214 -13.95 -12.99 -11.26
C TYR A 214 -14.89 -12.57 -12.40
N GLY A 215 -15.41 -13.51 -13.19
CA GLY A 215 -16.38 -13.23 -14.23
C GLY A 215 -15.81 -12.57 -15.49
N LYS A 216 -16.66 -12.38 -16.49
CA LYS A 216 -16.36 -11.66 -17.72
C LYS A 216 -17.58 -10.85 -18.15
N ASN A 217 -17.35 -9.75 -18.84
CA ASN A 217 -18.46 -8.98 -19.38
C ASN A 217 -19.24 -9.81 -20.41
N ALA A 218 -20.56 -9.94 -20.22
CA ALA A 218 -21.38 -10.81 -21.07
C ALA A 218 -21.36 -10.43 -22.56
N ALA A 219 -21.24 -9.13 -22.87
CA ALA A 219 -21.31 -8.63 -24.25
C ALA A 219 -19.99 -8.77 -25.01
N ASN A 220 -18.85 -8.46 -24.37
CA ASN A 220 -17.54 -8.42 -25.05
C ASN A 220 -16.54 -9.45 -24.52
N LYS A 221 -16.94 -10.29 -23.56
CA LYS A 221 -16.16 -11.37 -22.94
C LYS A 221 -14.84 -10.93 -22.31
N LYS A 222 -14.63 -9.63 -22.07
CA LYS A 222 -13.47 -9.12 -21.33
C LYS A 222 -13.55 -9.52 -19.87
N ALA A 223 -12.42 -9.94 -19.31
CA ALA A 223 -12.25 -10.18 -17.89
C ALA A 223 -12.68 -8.94 -17.07
N LEU A 224 -13.45 -9.16 -16.01
CA LEU A 224 -13.77 -8.11 -15.04
C LEU A 224 -12.61 -7.93 -14.06
N SER A 225 -12.41 -6.69 -13.61
CA SER A 225 -11.34 -6.39 -12.66
C SER A 225 -11.84 -6.52 -11.22
N PRO A 226 -11.10 -7.21 -10.33
CA PRO A 226 -11.40 -7.21 -8.90
C PRO A 226 -11.42 -5.80 -8.33
N SER A 227 -12.41 -5.48 -7.49
CA SER A 227 -12.55 -4.16 -6.89
C SER A 227 -11.38 -3.80 -5.95
N TRP A 228 -10.82 -4.77 -5.23
CA TRP A 228 -9.66 -4.56 -4.35
C TRP A 228 -8.41 -4.09 -5.11
N ARG A 229 -8.33 -4.33 -6.43
CA ARG A 229 -7.21 -3.88 -7.27
C ARG A 229 -7.08 -2.36 -7.29
N LYS A 230 -8.21 -1.64 -7.17
CA LYS A 230 -8.20 -0.18 -7.08
C LYS A 230 -7.45 0.29 -5.85
N HIS A 231 -7.67 -0.35 -4.70
CA HIS A 231 -6.96 0.00 -3.47
C HIS A 231 -5.45 -0.22 -3.59
N ILE A 232 -5.01 -1.33 -4.19
CA ILE A 232 -3.56 -1.56 -4.39
C ILE A 232 -2.97 -0.53 -5.36
N THR A 233 -3.68 -0.19 -6.44
CA THR A 233 -3.23 0.87 -7.37
C THR A 233 -3.14 2.23 -6.68
N ASP A 234 -4.16 2.60 -5.90
CA ASP A 234 -4.17 3.85 -5.14
C ASP A 234 -3.00 3.89 -4.13
N ALA A 235 -2.67 2.76 -3.50
CA ALA A 235 -1.52 2.65 -2.61
C ALA A 235 -0.18 2.81 -3.36
N ILE A 236 -0.04 2.21 -4.55
CA ILE A 236 1.15 2.38 -5.41
C ILE A 236 1.37 3.85 -5.73
N ASP A 237 0.33 4.58 -6.15
CA ASP A 237 0.44 6.00 -6.50
C ASP A 237 0.83 6.85 -5.29
N LYS A 238 0.26 6.56 -4.12
CA LYS A 238 0.61 7.22 -2.86
C LYS A 238 2.06 6.96 -2.44
N MET A 239 2.53 5.72 -2.54
CA MET A 239 3.91 5.36 -2.22
C MET A 239 4.90 6.10 -3.12
N LYS A 240 4.60 6.22 -4.42
CA LYS A 240 5.43 7.00 -5.36
C LYS A 240 5.43 8.49 -5.05
N ALA A 241 4.28 9.06 -4.69
CA ALA A 241 4.19 10.45 -4.27
C ALA A 241 5.00 10.70 -2.99
N ALA A 242 4.90 9.80 -2.01
CA ALA A 242 5.67 9.87 -0.76
C ALA A 242 7.18 9.79 -1.01
N GLU A 243 7.62 8.89 -1.90
CA GLU A 243 9.04 8.79 -2.28
C GLU A 243 9.55 10.08 -2.97
N GLN A 244 8.76 10.64 -3.90
CA GLN A 244 9.10 11.92 -4.54
C GLN A 244 9.18 13.05 -3.53
N ALA A 245 8.27 13.09 -2.56
CA ALA A 245 8.27 14.07 -1.48
C ALA A 245 9.49 13.91 -0.55
N ALA A 246 9.90 12.68 -0.24
CA ALA A 246 11.12 12.41 0.54
C ALA A 246 12.39 12.89 -0.19
N ASN A 247 12.47 12.67 -1.50
CA ASN A 247 13.57 13.17 -2.34
C ASN A 247 13.58 14.72 -2.37
N LYS A 248 12.41 15.35 -2.49
CA LYS A 248 12.26 16.81 -2.40
C LYS A 248 12.70 17.34 -1.04
N ALA A 249 12.28 16.72 0.06
CA ALA A 249 12.68 17.11 1.41
C ALA A 249 14.21 17.04 1.59
N THR A 250 14.84 15.98 1.07
CA THR A 250 16.30 15.82 1.08
C THR A 250 16.99 16.95 0.31
N ALA A 251 16.49 17.30 -0.88
CA ALA A 251 17.03 18.42 -1.66
C ALA A 251 16.89 19.77 -0.95
N ILE A 252 15.77 20.00 -0.26
CA ILE A 252 15.53 21.21 0.52
C ILE A 252 16.45 21.27 1.74
N ALA A 253 16.71 20.15 2.42
CA ALA A 253 17.65 20.09 3.54
C ALA A 253 19.07 20.52 3.11
N MET A 254 19.57 20.00 1.98
CA MET A 254 20.86 20.43 1.42
C MET A 254 20.87 21.94 1.07
N ARG A 255 19.75 22.48 0.56
CA ARG A 255 19.61 23.90 0.29
C ARG A 255 19.64 24.74 1.57
N LEU A 256 18.99 24.28 2.64
CA LEU A 256 18.99 24.96 3.94
C LEU A 256 20.41 25.05 4.51
N GLU A 257 21.21 23.99 4.42
CA GLU A 257 22.63 24.02 4.82
C GLU A 257 23.41 25.07 4.04
N THR A 258 23.22 25.12 2.72
CA THR A 258 23.87 26.11 1.85
C THR A 258 23.47 27.54 2.20
N LEU A 259 22.17 27.78 2.46
CA LEU A 259 21.66 29.09 2.89
C LEU A 259 22.21 29.48 4.27
N ASN A 260 22.32 28.54 5.20
CA ASN A 260 22.90 28.78 6.52
C ASN A 260 24.39 29.16 6.43
N ASN A 261 25.16 28.47 5.59
CA ASN A 261 26.55 28.81 5.33
C ASN A 261 26.69 30.18 4.66
N THR A 262 25.77 30.52 3.75
CA THR A 262 25.72 31.83 3.09
C THR A 262 25.43 32.94 4.09
N LEU A 263 24.43 32.74 4.95
CA LEU A 263 24.10 33.69 6.02
C LEU A 263 25.28 33.90 6.97
N THR A 264 25.93 32.82 7.39
CA THR A 264 27.14 32.87 8.24
C THR A 264 28.26 33.67 7.56
N SER A 265 28.49 33.43 6.27
CA SER A 265 29.51 34.14 5.49
C SER A 265 29.19 35.63 5.33
N LEU A 266 27.92 36.00 5.08
CA LEU A 266 27.49 37.40 5.01
C LEU A 266 27.68 38.12 6.35
N ILE A 267 27.36 37.46 7.46
CA ILE A 267 27.58 37.98 8.81
C ILE A 267 29.09 38.19 9.06
N LEU A 268 29.94 37.24 8.69
CA LEU A 268 31.39 37.36 8.83
C LEU A 268 31.98 38.47 7.93
N LEU A 269 31.54 38.57 6.67
CA LEU A 269 31.99 39.61 5.73
C LEU A 269 31.61 41.01 6.21
N GLY A 270 30.40 41.18 6.75
CA GLY A 270 29.98 42.42 7.38
C GLY A 270 30.79 42.73 8.65
N ALA A 271 31.23 41.71 9.40
CA ALA A 271 32.10 41.90 10.56
C ALA A 271 33.54 42.32 10.18
N VAL A 272 34.10 41.82 9.08
CA VAL A 272 35.46 42.16 8.62
C VAL A 272 35.53 43.54 7.95
N SER A 273 34.53 43.91 7.14
CA SER A 273 34.45 45.23 6.50
C SER A 273 34.34 46.38 7.51
N SER A 274 33.74 46.09 8.67
CA SER A 274 33.65 46.99 9.83
C SER A 274 34.98 47.25 10.56
N GLN A 275 36.01 46.42 10.35
CA GLN A 275 37.34 46.57 10.96
C GLN A 275 38.30 47.41 10.10
N LYS A 276 38.06 47.54 8.79
CA LYS A 276 38.93 48.32 7.88
C LYS A 276 38.68 49.84 7.89
N ILE A 277 37.65 50.31 8.60
CA ILE A 277 37.28 51.73 8.70
C ILE A 277 37.74 52.33 10.05
N GLN A 278 38.62 51.65 10.78
CA GLN A 278 39.23 52.15 12.04
C GLN A 278 40.71 52.46 11.86
#